data_AF-A0A2L1CXT9-F1
#
_entry.id   AF-A0A2L1CXT9-F1
#
_cell.length_a   1.000
_cell.length_b   1.000
_cell.length_c   1.000
_cell.angle_alpha   90.00
_cell.angle_beta   90.00
_cell.angle_gamma   90.00
#
_symmetry.space_group_name_H-M   'P 1'
#
loop_
_entity.id
_entity.type
_entity.pdbx_description
1 polymer ?
#
loop_
_entity_poly.entity_id
_entity_poly.type
_entity_poly.pdbx_seq_one_letter_code
_entity_poly.pdbx_strand_id
1 'polypeptide(L)'
;MITTRTTTAALGFAMLLIASNLVQAASFDCDAKELKPDEKAICDNRALNDADVKMATTFELLSGLLAMGSRGTLQDEQTAWLKKRQECGADVACIKAVYDERLKQLGETYKNINRPL
;
A
#
# COMPACT_ATOMS: atom_id res chain seq x y z
N MET A 1 4.86 -58.83 -42.83
CA MET A 1 3.61 -58.34 -42.23
C MET A 1 4.00 -57.39 -41.11
N ILE A 2 3.48 -56.16 -41.17
CA ILE A 2 3.75 -55.05 -40.26
C ILE A 2 2.77 -55.15 -39.09
N THR A 3 3.24 -55.06 -37.84
CA THR A 3 2.37 -54.87 -36.66
C THR A 3 3.03 -53.93 -35.64
N THR A 4 2.70 -52.64 -35.80
CA THR A 4 2.25 -51.61 -34.84
C THR A 4 2.92 -51.44 -33.46
N ARG A 5 3.42 -50.21 -33.23
CA ARG A 5 3.85 -49.61 -31.94
C ARG A 5 2.66 -49.27 -31.04
N THR A 6 2.81 -49.41 -29.72
CA THR A 6 2.01 -48.69 -28.72
C THR A 6 2.88 -48.23 -27.55
N THR A 7 3.19 -46.94 -27.53
CA THR A 7 3.76 -46.21 -26.39
C THR A 7 2.62 -45.71 -25.51
N THR A 8 2.45 -46.25 -24.31
CA THR A 8 1.53 -45.69 -23.30
C THR A 8 2.26 -44.61 -22.50
N ALA A 9 2.03 -43.35 -22.88
CA ALA A 9 2.40 -42.19 -22.09
C ALA A 9 1.40 -42.04 -20.93
N ALA A 10 1.85 -42.24 -19.69
CA ALA A 10 1.07 -41.94 -18.50
C ALA A 10 1.04 -40.41 -18.30
N LEU A 11 -0.09 -39.80 -18.64
CA LEU A 11 -0.39 -38.39 -18.39
C LEU A 11 -0.56 -38.16 -16.87
N GLY A 12 0.54 -37.85 -16.19
CA GLY A 12 0.48 -37.27 -14.84
C GLY A 12 0.10 -35.80 -14.93
N PHE A 13 -1.13 -35.47 -14.54
CA PHE A 13 -1.62 -34.09 -14.43
C PHE A 13 -0.85 -33.37 -13.31
N ALA A 14 0.21 -32.65 -13.67
CA ALA A 14 0.95 -31.81 -12.74
C ALA A 14 0.06 -30.63 -12.33
N MET A 15 -0.44 -30.65 -11.10
CA MET A 15 -1.17 -29.55 -10.48
C MET A 15 -0.20 -28.38 -10.28
N LEU A 16 -0.24 -27.37 -11.16
CA LEU A 16 0.48 -26.11 -10.96
C LEU A 16 -0.11 -25.43 -9.71
N LEU A 17 0.65 -25.44 -8.62
CA LEU A 17 0.42 -24.51 -7.51
C LEU A 17 0.80 -23.12 -8.00
N ILE A 18 -0.17 -22.38 -8.52
CA ILE A 18 -0.03 -20.94 -8.74
C ILE A 18 0.01 -20.32 -7.34
N ALA A 19 1.22 -20.08 -6.83
CA ALA A 19 1.41 -19.22 -5.67
C ALA A 19 1.04 -17.80 -6.11
N SER A 20 -0.24 -17.47 -6.03
CA SER A 20 -0.70 -16.10 -6.16
C SER A 20 -0.17 -15.33 -4.96
N ASN A 21 0.94 -14.62 -5.15
CA ASN A 21 1.26 -13.46 -4.32
C ASN A 21 0.12 -12.47 -4.55
N LEU A 22 -0.90 -12.55 -3.70
CA LEU A 22 -2.05 -11.67 -3.69
C LEU A 22 -1.52 -10.25 -3.43
N VAL A 23 -1.66 -9.37 -4.43
CA VAL A 23 -1.57 -7.89 -4.36
C VAL A 23 -1.06 -7.34 -3.02
N GLN A 24 0.19 -6.91 -2.98
CA GLN A 24 0.68 -5.96 -1.98
C GLN A 24 0.55 -4.56 -2.58
N ALA A 25 -0.37 -3.75 -2.06
CA ALA A 25 -0.42 -2.34 -2.39
C ALA A 25 -0.39 -1.55 -1.07
N ALA A 26 0.75 -1.61 -0.39
CA ALA A 26 1.17 -0.53 0.50
C ALA A 26 1.97 0.47 -0.34
N SER A 27 2.14 1.69 0.14
CA SER A 27 3.01 2.69 -0.46
C SER A 27 4.50 2.42 -0.21
N PHE A 28 4.84 1.23 0.30
CA PHE A 28 6.19 0.76 0.62
C PHE A 28 6.30 -0.75 0.37
N ASP A 29 7.54 -1.27 0.37
CA ASP A 29 7.83 -2.68 0.11
C ASP A 29 7.45 -3.55 1.31
N CYS A 30 6.35 -4.30 1.19
CA CYS A 30 5.90 -5.24 2.22
C CYS A 30 6.77 -6.50 2.34
N ASP A 31 7.68 -6.75 1.40
CA ASP A 31 8.64 -7.86 1.46
C ASP A 31 10.02 -7.41 1.98
N ALA A 32 10.14 -6.15 2.39
CA ALA A 32 11.36 -5.63 2.98
C ALA A 32 11.76 -6.48 4.21
N LYS A 33 13.05 -6.77 4.32
CA LYS A 33 13.59 -7.62 5.40
C LYS A 33 13.38 -7.04 6.79
N GLU A 34 13.31 -5.72 6.88
CA GLU A 34 13.18 -4.98 8.14
C GLU A 34 11.97 -4.06 8.04
N LEU A 35 10.81 -4.58 8.46
CA LEU A 35 9.60 -3.79 8.64
C LEU A 35 9.46 -3.38 10.11
N LYS A 36 9.01 -2.14 10.32
CA LYS A 36 8.57 -1.70 11.64
C LYS A 36 7.26 -2.40 12.02
N PRO A 37 6.89 -2.44 13.32
CA PRO A 37 5.66 -3.09 13.75
C PRO A 37 4.37 -2.53 13.10
N ASP A 38 4.30 -1.22 12.87
CA ASP A 38 3.18 -0.57 12.17
C ASP A 38 3.14 -0.98 10.70
N GLU A 39 4.30 -1.02 10.04
CA GLU A 39 4.44 -1.43 8.65
C GLU A 39 4.05 -2.89 8.44
N LYS A 40 4.46 -3.79 9.35
CA LYS A 40 4.03 -5.20 9.32
C LYS A 40 2.51 -5.31 9.47
N ALA A 41 1.91 -4.58 10.41
CA ALA A 41 0.46 -4.57 10.60
C ALA A 41 -0.30 -4.02 9.38
N ILE A 42 0.26 -3.03 8.68
CA ILE A 42 -0.30 -2.49 7.44
C ILE A 42 -0.25 -3.53 6.31
N CYS A 43 0.87 -4.25 6.16
CA CYS A 43 1.02 -5.28 5.15
C CYS A 43 0.10 -6.50 5.39
N ASP A 44 -0.11 -6.87 6.66
CA ASP A 44 -0.94 -8.02 7.03
C ASP A 44 -2.44 -7.70 7.04
N ASN A 45 -2.84 -6.43 6.94
CA ASN A 45 -4.23 -5.98 7.00
C ASN A 45 -4.63 -5.22 5.74
N ARG A 46 -5.46 -5.85 4.91
CA ARG A 46 -5.94 -5.28 3.63
C ARG A 46 -6.58 -3.89 3.77
N ALA A 47 -7.33 -3.62 4.84
CA ALA A 47 -7.96 -2.32 5.01
C ALA A 47 -6.94 -1.22 5.35
N LEU A 48 -5.89 -1.55 6.11
CA LEU A 48 -4.79 -0.63 6.36
C LEU A 48 -3.91 -0.44 5.12
N ASN A 49 -3.69 -1.50 4.36
CA ASN A 49 -2.99 -1.48 3.07
C ASN A 49 -3.67 -0.50 2.09
N ASP A 50 -4.99 -0.64 1.89
CA ASP A 50 -5.80 0.26 1.05
C ASP A 50 -5.75 1.71 1.56
N ALA A 51 -5.80 1.91 2.89
CA ALA A 51 -5.71 3.24 3.50
C ALA A 51 -4.32 3.89 3.28
N ASP A 52 -3.26 3.08 3.32
CA ASP A 52 -1.89 3.52 3.09
C ASP A 52 -1.66 4.02 1.66
N VAL A 53 -2.07 3.24 0.66
CA VAL A 53 -2.02 3.68 -0.75
C VAL A 53 -2.84 4.92 -0.97
N LYS A 54 -4.08 4.96 -0.46
CA LYS A 54 -4.93 6.14 -0.59
C LYS A 54 -4.26 7.39 0.00
N MET A 55 -3.65 7.25 1.18
CA MET A 55 -2.96 8.34 1.87
C MET A 55 -1.77 8.83 1.04
N ALA A 56 -0.89 7.91 0.61
CA ALA A 56 0.29 8.24 -0.17
C ALA A 56 -0.07 8.90 -1.51
N THR A 57 -1.01 8.34 -2.27
CA THR A 57 -1.47 8.93 -3.54
C THR A 57 -2.09 10.31 -3.34
N THR A 58 -2.86 10.52 -2.27
CA THR A 58 -3.44 11.85 -1.97
C THR A 58 -2.35 12.87 -1.63
N PHE A 59 -1.34 12.46 -0.85
CA PHE A 59 -0.20 13.30 -0.52
C PHE A 59 0.62 13.69 -1.76
N GLU A 60 0.89 12.73 -2.66
CA GLU A 60 1.62 12.98 -3.92
C GLU A 60 0.87 13.95 -4.82
N LEU A 61 -0.45 13.75 -5.00
CA LEU A 61 -1.31 14.65 -5.74
C LEU A 61 -1.23 16.08 -5.18
N LEU A 62 -1.42 16.24 -3.88
CA LEU A 62 -1.37 17.55 -3.23
C LEU A 62 0.02 18.19 -3.32
N SER A 63 1.08 17.41 -3.19
CA SER A 63 2.45 17.89 -3.35
C SER A 63 2.69 18.46 -4.76
N GLY A 64 2.07 17.88 -5.79
CA GLY A 64 2.12 18.38 -7.16
C GLY A 64 1.28 19.65 -7.40
N LEU A 65 0.17 19.80 -6.68
CA LEU A 65 -0.75 20.94 -6.84
C LEU A 65 -0.37 22.18 -6.02
N LEU A 66 0.35 22.00 -4.91
CA LEU A 66 0.71 23.10 -4.02
C LEU A 66 1.93 23.89 -4.49
N ALA A 67 1.87 25.22 -4.28
CA ALA A 67 3.02 26.11 -4.43
C ALA A 67 4.15 25.72 -3.47
N MET A 68 5.40 26.06 -3.82
CA MET A 68 6.61 25.59 -3.12
C MET A 68 6.57 25.78 -1.59
N GLY A 69 6.06 26.92 -1.10
CA GLY A 69 5.94 27.18 0.34
C GLY A 69 4.99 26.19 1.04
N SER A 70 3.72 26.15 0.62
CA SER A 70 2.72 25.24 1.19
C SER A 70 3.07 23.76 0.98
N ARG A 71 3.76 23.43 -0.11
CA ARG A 71 4.28 22.08 -0.37
C ARG A 71 5.35 21.67 0.65
N GLY A 72 6.27 22.57 0.98
CA GLY A 72 7.27 22.33 2.03
C GLY A 72 6.60 22.02 3.36
N THR A 73 5.63 22.84 3.76
CA THR A 73 4.84 22.59 4.98
C THR A 73 4.13 21.23 4.94
N LEU A 74 3.51 20.87 3.81
CA LEU A 74 2.84 19.58 3.64
C LEU A 74 3.81 18.40 3.83
N GLN A 75 5.04 18.51 3.30
CA GLN A 75 6.09 17.48 3.41
C GLN A 75 6.61 17.33 4.85
N ASP A 76 6.79 18.45 5.55
CA ASP A 76 7.21 18.45 6.97
C ASP A 76 6.15 17.79 7.85
N GLU A 77 4.89 18.15 7.65
CA GLU A 77 3.75 17.53 8.35
C GLU A 77 3.63 16.03 8.04
N GLN A 78 3.87 15.62 6.79
CA GLN A 78 3.84 14.21 6.40
C GLN A 78 4.93 13.42 7.12
N THR A 79 6.14 13.98 7.23
CA THR A 79 7.25 13.37 7.96
C THR A 79 6.94 13.24 9.45
N ALA A 80 6.31 14.25 10.05
CA ALA A 80 5.85 14.18 11.43
C ALA A 80 4.75 13.12 11.62
N TRP A 81 3.79 13.06 10.68
CA TRP A 81 2.72 12.08 10.71
C TRP A 81 3.23 10.63 10.61
N LEU A 82 4.27 10.36 9.82
CA LEU A 82 4.88 9.01 9.77
C LEU A 82 5.40 8.56 11.14
N LYS A 83 5.95 9.48 11.95
CA LYS A 83 6.38 9.17 13.33
C LYS A 83 5.17 8.85 14.21
N LYS A 84 4.10 9.65 14.12
CA LYS A 84 2.83 9.39 14.83
C LYS A 84 2.24 8.02 14.48
N ARG A 85 2.29 7.62 13.21
CA ARG A 85 1.85 6.28 12.78
C ARG A 85 2.71 5.18 13.39
N GLN A 86 4.03 5.36 13.39
CA GLN A 86 4.98 4.39 13.97
C GLN A 86 4.81 4.21 15.48
N GLU A 87 4.41 5.27 16.20
CA GLU A 87 4.10 5.20 17.64
C GLU A 87 2.93 4.25 17.98
N CYS A 88 2.04 3.95 17.02
CA CYS A 88 0.98 2.95 17.20
C CYS A 88 1.51 1.51 17.33
N GLY A 89 2.76 1.24 16.94
CA GLY A 89 3.27 -0.13 16.82
C GLY A 89 2.34 -0.97 15.93
N ALA A 90 2.03 -2.20 16.34
CA ALA A 90 1.15 -3.10 15.57
C ALA A 90 -0.36 -2.93 15.88
N ASP A 91 -0.78 -1.89 16.61
CA ASP A 91 -2.20 -1.67 16.95
C ASP A 91 -2.99 -1.21 15.71
N VAL A 92 -3.77 -2.12 15.15
CA VAL A 92 -4.60 -1.88 13.96
C VAL A 92 -5.61 -0.74 14.16
N ALA A 93 -6.22 -0.62 15.34
CA ALA A 93 -7.22 0.41 15.60
C ALA A 93 -6.57 1.80 15.71
N CYS A 94 -5.41 1.88 16.37
CA CYS A 94 -4.59 3.10 16.43
C CYS A 94 -4.14 3.52 15.02
N ILE A 95 -3.55 2.61 14.25
CA ILE A 95 -3.08 2.90 12.89
C ILE A 95 -4.23 3.41 12.02
N LYS A 96 -5.39 2.73 12.06
CA LYS A 96 -6.58 3.16 11.32
C LYS A 96 -7.00 4.58 11.69
N ALA A 97 -7.07 4.91 12.98
CA ALA A 97 -7.47 6.23 13.44
C ALA A 97 -6.51 7.32 12.93
N VAL A 98 -5.20 7.04 12.94
CA VAL A 98 -4.16 7.96 12.45
C VAL A 98 -4.23 8.16 10.92
N TYR A 99 -4.59 7.13 10.15
CA TYR A 99 -4.87 7.27 8.71
C TYR A 99 -6.14 8.09 8.45
N ASP A 100 -7.23 7.81 9.15
CA ASP A 100 -8.50 8.51 8.99
C ASP A 100 -8.34 10.02 9.26
N GLU A 101 -7.61 10.37 10.32
CA GLU A 101 -7.29 11.76 10.66
C GLU A 101 -6.48 12.44 9.55
N ARG A 102 -5.42 11.79 9.05
CA ARG A 102 -4.57 12.37 8.01
C ARG A 102 -5.29 12.52 6.69
N LEU A 103 -6.06 11.53 6.26
CA LEU A 103 -6.86 11.60 5.05
C LEU A 103 -7.91 12.72 5.13
N LYS A 104 -8.48 12.96 6.32
CA LYS A 104 -9.35 14.12 6.54
C LYS A 104 -8.60 15.43 6.35
N GLN A 105 -7.43 15.61 6.97
CA GLN A 105 -6.59 16.81 6.81
C GLN A 105 -6.22 17.05 5.34
N LEU A 106 -5.74 16.02 4.64
CA LEU A 106 -5.40 16.12 3.21
C LEU A 106 -6.65 16.45 2.36
N GLY A 107 -7.80 15.87 2.69
CA GLY A 107 -9.07 16.20 2.03
C GLY A 107 -9.53 17.64 2.24
N GLU A 108 -9.26 18.22 3.41
CA GLU A 108 -9.48 19.64 3.69
C GLU A 108 -8.52 20.52 2.89
N THR A 109 -7.23 20.18 2.87
CA THR A 109 -6.23 20.85 2.01
C THR A 109 -6.65 20.85 0.55
N TYR A 110 -7.12 19.71 0.02
CA TYR A 110 -7.59 19.60 -1.36
C TYR A 110 -8.79 20.51 -1.68
N LYS A 111 -9.68 20.76 -0.70
CA LYS A 111 -10.82 21.66 -0.89
C LYS A 111 -10.41 23.13 -0.92
N ASN A 112 -9.28 23.47 -0.30
CA ASN A 112 -8.81 24.84 -0.11
C ASN A 112 -7.80 25.31 -1.18
N ILE A 113 -7.36 24.42 -2.08
CA ILE A 113 -6.48 24.81 -3.20
C ILE A 113 -7.29 25.35 -4.39
N ASN A 114 -6.67 26.25 -5.16
CA ASN A 114 -7.24 26.68 -6.44
C ASN A 114 -7.01 25.58 -7.48
N ARG A 115 -8.06 24.78 -7.75
CA ARG A 115 -7.96 23.58 -8.59
C ARG A 115 -8.04 23.95 -10.08
N PRO A 116 -7.09 23.52 -10.93
CA PRO A 116 -7.31 23.51 -12.36
C PRO A 116 -8.43 22.50 -12.66
N LEU A 117 -9.53 22.98 -13.24
CA LEU A 117 -10.64 22.17 -13.74
C LEU A 117 -10.22 21.39 -14.99
#